data_AF-A0A522FVF4-F1
#
_entry.id   AF-A0A522FVF4-F1
#
_cell.length_a   1.000
_cell.length_b   1.000
_cell.length_c   1.000
_cell.angle_alpha   90.00
_cell.angle_beta   90.00
_cell.angle_gamma   90.00
#
_symmetry.space_group_name_H-M   'P 1'
#
loop_
_entity.id
_entity.type
_entity.pdbx_description
1 polymer ?
#
loop_
_entity_poly.entity_id
_entity_poly.type
_entity_poly.pdbx_seq_one_letter_code
_entity_poly.pdbx_strand_id
1 'polypeptide(L)'
;MNSTEKKIASIIGNRHLAFDIHHSISKALSTQNVFLKNCDSVWNVFEYSLNAAIRDIELHPKGKLLKRLIEFGPLNPDDPETLYSDNETTLSDPECGTCIEFIYSHMVNRFKGELAELLCIEPCIDLINILKKTKNYSDNLMLYFGETIKEHRKSRIIDENNKSKWGAFTKGADGLIVENTISNNLNDQDSLNILGVIEVKSMIYSPKKIIEQINSHVRRLAGGLKLNDIEFSPEQIVFNYPNNINKNTPDILHVIAIPSNWKVSRKWEMIDSEHGRKMIFPEMARPPYGTQIIELEPNLWKITLNWSEDSLNQAAYEMTYWYMSQIGTHVYQTKSLPKGWEYMTPQEAGCNAIRMMLYYIQLRYLSERQGLLATKLYNVYCFGYPVGADSKVMLWPEDFNEKD
;
A
#
# COMPACT_ATOMS: atom_id res chain seq x y z
N MET A 1 19.08 7.67 15.22
CA MET A 1 17.88 6.98 14.70
C MET A 1 17.07 6.49 15.88
N ASN A 2 15.84 7.00 16.00
CA ASN A 2 14.88 6.65 17.04
C ASN A 2 14.61 5.13 17.00
N SER A 3 14.28 4.49 18.15
CA SER A 3 13.91 3.08 18.21
C SER A 3 12.75 2.74 17.24
N THR A 4 11.77 3.62 17.12
CA THR A 4 10.62 3.43 16.19
C THR A 4 11.06 3.44 14.72
N GLU A 5 11.90 4.40 14.33
CA GLU A 5 12.43 4.48 12.96
C GLU A 5 13.21 3.20 12.58
N LYS A 6 14.00 2.64 13.51
CA LYS A 6 14.73 1.39 13.28
C LYS A 6 13.77 0.21 13.08
N LYS A 7 12.69 0.13 13.85
CA LYS A 7 11.65 -0.90 13.69
C LYS A 7 10.99 -0.80 12.32
N ILE A 8 10.54 0.40 11.92
CA ILE A 8 9.97 0.63 10.58
C ILE A 8 10.98 0.26 9.49
N ALA A 9 12.23 0.71 9.60
CA ALA A 9 13.29 0.40 8.64
C ALA A 9 13.57 -1.10 8.49
N SER A 10 13.43 -1.89 9.56
CA SER A 10 13.61 -3.34 9.52
C SER A 10 12.52 -4.08 8.72
N ILE A 11 11.35 -3.47 8.55
CA ILE A 11 10.22 -4.03 7.80
C ILE A 11 10.27 -3.58 6.34
N ILE A 12 10.62 -2.33 6.08
CA ILE A 12 10.57 -1.75 4.72
C ILE A 12 11.91 -1.81 3.97
N GLY A 13 13.00 -2.20 4.63
CA GLY A 13 14.33 -2.30 4.04
C GLY A 13 14.99 -0.96 3.63
N ASN A 14 14.42 0.18 4.03
CA ASN A 14 14.89 1.52 3.65
C ASN A 14 14.85 2.50 4.84
N ARG A 15 16.03 2.91 5.31
CA ARG A 15 16.17 3.79 6.47
C ARG A 15 15.67 5.23 6.22
N HIS A 16 15.87 5.75 5.01
CA HIS A 16 15.45 7.11 4.67
C HIS A 16 13.93 7.19 4.49
N LEU A 17 13.34 6.18 3.84
CA LEU A 17 11.89 6.07 3.73
C LEU A 17 11.23 5.91 5.10
N ALA A 18 11.86 5.14 6.00
CA ALA A 18 11.35 4.95 7.36
C ALA A 18 11.38 6.26 8.16
N PHE A 19 12.41 7.08 7.96
CA PHE A 19 12.50 8.40 8.56
C PHE A 19 11.39 9.33 8.03
N ASP A 20 11.15 9.38 6.72
CA ASP A 20 10.11 10.23 6.13
C ASP A 20 8.69 9.79 6.53
N ILE A 21 8.43 8.48 6.61
CA ILE A 21 7.17 7.95 7.16
C ILE A 21 7.01 8.34 8.63
N HIS A 22 8.06 8.14 9.43
CA HIS A 22 8.04 8.54 10.83
C HIS A 22 7.77 10.03 10.98
N HIS A 23 8.40 10.87 10.17
CA HIS A 23 8.23 12.32 10.17
C HIS A 23 6.80 12.72 9.78
N SER A 24 6.28 12.16 8.69
CA SER A 24 4.92 12.40 8.19
C SER A 24 3.86 12.09 9.25
N ILE A 25 3.97 10.93 9.91
CA ILE A 25 3.08 10.54 11.01
C ILE A 25 3.29 11.44 12.23
N SER A 26 4.52 11.74 12.62
CA SER A 26 4.81 12.61 13.78
C SER A 26 4.19 13.99 13.62
N LYS A 27 4.29 14.56 12.41
CA LYS A 27 3.68 15.84 12.07
C LYS A 27 2.18 15.78 12.26
N ALA A 28 1.52 14.73 11.76
CA ALA A 28 0.10 14.50 11.95
C ALA A 28 -0.30 14.45 13.43
N LEU A 29 0.41 13.66 14.25
CA LEU A 29 0.13 13.52 15.68
C LEU A 29 0.32 14.83 16.47
N SER A 30 1.23 15.69 16.00
CA SER A 30 1.45 17.02 16.59
C SER A 30 0.51 18.12 16.06
N THR A 31 -0.20 17.87 14.96
CA THR A 31 -1.05 18.86 14.30
C THR A 31 -2.48 18.73 14.80
N GLN A 32 -2.99 19.80 15.40
CA GLN A 32 -4.41 19.87 15.79
C GLN A 32 -5.31 19.72 14.56
N ASN A 33 -6.45 19.05 14.73
CA ASN A 33 -7.44 18.80 13.67
C ASN A 33 -6.97 17.81 12.57
N VAL A 34 -5.93 17.02 12.81
CA VAL A 34 -5.59 15.86 11.96
C VAL A 34 -5.96 14.58 12.68
N PHE A 35 -6.73 13.72 12.00
CA PHE A 35 -7.34 12.53 12.57
C PHE A 35 -6.86 11.28 11.84
N LEU A 36 -6.10 10.46 12.58
CA LEU A 36 -5.62 9.14 12.15
C LEU A 36 -6.20 8.07 13.08
N LYS A 37 -6.31 6.83 12.60
CA LYS A 37 -6.67 5.69 13.45
C LYS A 37 -5.46 5.28 14.29
N ASN A 38 -5.67 4.89 15.56
CA ASN A 38 -4.63 4.47 16.51
C ASN A 38 -3.50 5.50 16.72
N CYS A 39 -3.89 6.73 17.05
CA CYS A 39 -3.00 7.90 17.10
C CYS A 39 -2.14 8.03 18.38
N ASP A 40 -1.90 6.98 19.16
CA ASP A 40 -1.14 7.10 20.42
C ASP A 40 0.36 7.32 20.17
N SER A 41 0.89 6.75 19.09
CA SER A 41 2.30 6.86 18.75
C SER A 41 2.53 6.65 17.25
N VAL A 42 3.70 7.06 16.77
CA VAL A 42 4.12 6.80 15.37
C VAL A 42 4.11 5.31 15.05
N TRP A 43 4.53 4.47 16.01
CA TRP A 43 4.52 3.03 15.84
C TRP A 43 3.08 2.50 15.69
N ASN A 44 2.15 2.94 16.53
CA ASN A 44 0.77 2.45 16.51
C ASN A 44 0.07 2.77 15.18
N VAL A 45 0.31 3.96 14.62
CA VAL A 45 -0.23 4.33 13.29
C VAL A 45 0.38 3.47 12.19
N PHE A 46 1.71 3.31 12.18
CA PHE A 46 2.39 2.48 11.19
C PHE A 46 1.96 1.01 11.28
N GLU A 47 1.93 0.45 12.49
CA GLU A 47 1.53 -0.92 12.78
C GLU A 47 0.06 -1.15 12.41
N TYR A 48 -0.82 -0.18 12.64
CA TYR A 48 -2.21 -0.28 12.21
C TYR A 48 -2.33 -0.37 10.69
N SER A 49 -1.62 0.50 9.96
CA SER A 49 -1.56 0.49 8.48
C SER A 49 -0.99 -0.84 7.95
N LEU A 50 0.11 -1.33 8.56
CA LEU A 50 0.70 -2.62 8.24
C LEU A 50 -0.28 -3.77 8.46
N ASN A 51 -0.95 -3.81 9.62
CA ASN A 51 -1.91 -4.85 9.97
C ASN A 51 -3.17 -4.79 9.10
N ALA A 52 -3.59 -3.61 8.64
CA ALA A 52 -4.67 -3.48 7.67
C ALA A 52 -4.30 -4.15 6.34
N ALA A 53 -3.08 -3.92 5.82
CA ALA A 53 -2.59 -4.61 4.64
C ALA A 53 -2.48 -6.14 4.84
N ILE A 54 -1.94 -6.58 5.98
CA ILE A 54 -1.84 -8.02 6.30
C ILE A 54 -3.22 -8.66 6.36
N ARG A 55 -4.18 -8.03 7.05
CA ARG A 55 -5.56 -8.53 7.14
C ARG A 55 -6.19 -8.66 5.76
N ASP A 56 -5.98 -7.71 4.86
CA ASP A 56 -6.50 -7.80 3.49
C ASP A 56 -5.88 -8.97 2.71
N ILE A 57 -4.58 -9.23 2.92
CA ILE A 57 -3.87 -10.37 2.33
C ILE A 57 -4.39 -11.71 2.91
N GLU A 58 -4.60 -11.80 4.21
CA GLU A 58 -5.06 -13.00 4.90
C GLU A 58 -6.52 -13.35 4.58
N LEU A 59 -7.39 -12.34 4.51
CA LEU A 59 -8.81 -12.52 4.17
C LEU A 59 -9.04 -12.74 2.67
N HIS A 60 -8.03 -12.49 1.83
CA HIS A 60 -8.14 -12.75 0.41
C HIS A 60 -8.28 -14.27 0.16
N PRO A 61 -9.17 -14.74 -0.74
CA PRO A 61 -9.34 -16.17 -1.01
C PRO A 61 -8.05 -16.91 -1.39
N LYS A 62 -7.10 -16.19 -2.01
CA LYS A 62 -5.78 -16.71 -2.41
C LYS A 62 -4.73 -16.70 -1.29
N GLY A 63 -5.00 -16.12 -0.11
CA GLY A 63 -4.06 -16.07 1.02
C GLY A 63 -3.63 -17.46 1.51
N LYS A 64 -4.55 -18.44 1.46
CA LYS A 64 -4.25 -19.85 1.78
C LYS A 64 -3.22 -20.48 0.85
N LEU A 65 -3.16 -20.06 -0.42
CA LEU A 65 -2.17 -20.56 -1.38
C LEU A 65 -0.75 -20.18 -0.97
N LEU A 66 -0.55 -18.98 -0.40
CA LEU A 66 0.76 -18.54 0.06
C LEU A 66 1.28 -19.41 1.22
N LYS A 67 0.40 -19.75 2.17
CA LYS A 67 0.77 -20.65 3.27
C LYS A 67 1.17 -22.04 2.73
N ARG A 68 0.34 -22.62 1.85
CA ARG A 68 0.65 -23.91 1.20
C ARG A 68 1.93 -23.84 0.36
N LEU A 69 2.20 -22.72 -0.29
CA LEU A 69 3.44 -22.52 -1.04
C LEU A 69 4.65 -22.63 -0.10
N ILE A 70 4.64 -21.94 1.04
CA ILE A 70 5.76 -21.96 2.01
C ILE A 70 5.90 -23.34 2.66
N GLU A 71 4.78 -24.01 2.92
CA GLU A 71 4.74 -25.25 3.70
C GLU A 71 5.01 -26.51 2.85
N PHE A 72 4.48 -26.56 1.62
CA PHE A 72 4.51 -27.76 0.76
C PHE A 72 5.16 -27.52 -0.60
N GLY A 73 5.16 -26.27 -1.09
CA GLY A 73 5.73 -25.95 -2.39
C GLY A 73 4.88 -26.39 -3.59
N PRO A 74 5.43 -26.27 -4.82
CA PRO A 74 4.90 -26.90 -6.02
C PRO A 74 5.29 -28.38 -6.10
N LEU A 75 4.71 -29.11 -7.06
CA LEU A 75 5.14 -30.48 -7.40
C LEU A 75 6.61 -30.52 -7.87
N ASN A 76 7.24 -31.69 -7.78
CA ASN A 76 8.60 -31.83 -8.32
C ASN A 76 8.56 -31.56 -9.84
N PRO A 77 9.58 -30.92 -10.43
CA PRO A 77 9.59 -30.64 -11.87
C PRO A 77 9.37 -31.87 -12.76
N ASP A 78 9.85 -33.03 -12.32
CA ASP A 78 9.76 -34.29 -13.07
C ASP A 78 8.40 -35.00 -12.89
N ASP A 79 7.55 -34.56 -11.95
CA ASP A 79 6.22 -35.12 -11.75
C ASP A 79 5.28 -34.66 -12.87
N PRO A 80 4.29 -35.49 -13.28
CA PRO A 80 3.30 -35.09 -14.28
C PRO A 80 2.56 -33.79 -13.91
N GLU A 81 2.05 -33.10 -14.93
CA GLU A 81 1.16 -31.96 -14.73
C GLU A 81 -0.08 -32.38 -13.92
N THR A 82 -0.42 -31.59 -12.91
CA THR A 82 -1.58 -31.79 -12.05
C THR A 82 -2.46 -30.56 -12.12
N LEU A 83 -3.62 -30.71 -12.76
CA LEU A 83 -4.57 -29.62 -13.00
C LEU A 83 -5.55 -29.41 -11.84
N TYR A 84 -5.65 -30.37 -10.93
CA TYR A 84 -6.65 -30.37 -9.86
C TYR A 84 -5.96 -30.27 -8.49
N SER A 85 -6.45 -29.33 -7.69
CA SER A 85 -5.99 -29.12 -6.32
C SER A 85 -6.67 -30.08 -5.36
N ASP A 86 -5.92 -30.59 -4.38
CA ASP A 86 -6.45 -31.27 -3.20
C ASP A 86 -6.87 -30.28 -2.09
N ASN A 87 -6.53 -29.00 -2.24
CA ASN A 87 -6.71 -27.90 -1.28
C ASN A 87 -5.99 -28.05 0.07
N GLU A 88 -5.17 -29.08 0.24
CA GLU A 88 -4.54 -29.44 1.52
C GLU A 88 -3.02 -29.40 1.45
N THR A 89 -2.43 -29.92 0.37
CA THR A 89 -0.98 -30.16 0.30
C THR A 89 -0.33 -29.30 -0.78
N THR A 90 0.60 -29.86 -1.54
CA THR A 90 1.35 -29.25 -2.64
C THR A 90 0.43 -28.50 -3.61
N LEU A 91 0.94 -27.41 -4.19
CA LEU A 91 0.18 -26.63 -5.17
C LEU A 91 0.08 -27.38 -6.50
N SER A 92 -1.13 -27.40 -7.06
CA SER A 92 -1.36 -27.76 -8.46
C SER A 92 -0.77 -26.71 -9.42
N ASP A 93 -0.53 -27.06 -10.69
CA ASP A 93 0.08 -26.15 -11.65
C ASP A 93 -0.70 -24.84 -11.85
N PRO A 94 -2.05 -24.84 -11.95
CA PRO A 94 -2.83 -23.60 -11.99
C PRO A 94 -2.75 -22.76 -10.70
N GLU A 95 -2.60 -23.42 -9.54
CA GLU A 95 -2.44 -22.73 -8.25
C GLU A 95 -1.08 -22.03 -8.16
N CYS A 96 -0.02 -22.62 -8.71
CA CYS A 96 1.30 -21.99 -8.80
C CYS A 96 1.21 -20.63 -9.49
N GLY A 97 0.64 -20.59 -10.70
CA GLY A 97 0.42 -19.34 -11.44
C GLY A 97 -0.47 -18.35 -10.70
N THR A 98 -1.54 -18.85 -10.06
CA THR A 98 -2.46 -18.04 -9.25
C THR A 98 -1.77 -17.42 -8.03
N CYS A 99 -0.86 -18.15 -7.39
CA CYS A 99 -0.10 -17.70 -6.23
C CYS A 99 0.91 -16.61 -6.62
N ILE A 100 1.61 -16.77 -7.75
CA ILE A 100 2.53 -15.75 -8.29
C ILE A 100 1.79 -14.43 -8.57
N GLU A 101 0.63 -14.50 -9.24
CA GLU A 101 -0.18 -13.32 -9.50
C GLU A 101 -0.67 -12.66 -8.21
N PHE A 102 -1.01 -13.45 -7.19
CA PHE A 102 -1.42 -12.95 -5.89
C PHE A 102 -0.29 -12.19 -5.19
N ILE A 103 0.92 -12.76 -5.12
CA ILE A 103 2.06 -12.09 -4.51
C ILE A 103 2.35 -10.76 -5.23
N TYR A 104 2.51 -10.81 -6.55
CA TYR A 104 2.92 -9.63 -7.32
C TYR A 104 1.81 -8.57 -7.40
N SER A 105 0.59 -8.99 -7.76
CA SER A 105 -0.48 -8.04 -8.12
C SER A 105 -1.30 -7.61 -6.92
N HIS A 106 -1.32 -8.38 -5.84
CA HIS A 106 -2.07 -8.06 -4.64
C HIS A 106 -1.15 -7.65 -3.48
N MET A 107 -0.24 -8.52 -3.03
CA MET A 107 0.55 -8.24 -1.81
C MET A 107 1.49 -7.05 -1.98
N VAL A 108 2.34 -7.07 -3.02
CA VAL A 108 3.28 -5.97 -3.29
C VAL A 108 2.52 -4.66 -3.47
N ASN A 109 1.45 -4.65 -4.28
CA ASN A 109 0.66 -3.44 -4.49
C ASN A 109 -0.05 -2.94 -3.23
N ARG A 110 -0.49 -3.85 -2.34
CA ARG A 110 -1.14 -3.48 -1.08
C ARG A 110 -0.19 -2.74 -0.16
N PHE A 111 1.01 -3.30 0.08
CA PHE A 111 2.04 -2.63 0.89
C PHE A 111 2.49 -1.32 0.26
N LYS A 112 2.66 -1.28 -1.07
CA LYS A 112 3.00 -0.06 -1.80
C LYS A 112 1.95 1.04 -1.61
N GLY A 113 0.67 0.68 -1.59
CA GLY A 113 -0.46 1.57 -1.29
C GLY A 113 -0.34 2.19 0.09
N GLU A 114 -0.15 1.37 1.13
CA GLU A 114 0.01 1.83 2.51
C GLU A 114 1.18 2.79 2.68
N LEU A 115 2.34 2.49 2.08
CA LEU A 115 3.50 3.39 2.13
C LEU A 115 3.20 4.76 1.50
N ALA A 116 2.48 4.78 0.37
CA ALA A 116 2.09 6.03 -0.29
C ALA A 116 1.09 6.83 0.55
N GLU A 117 0.08 6.17 1.14
CA GLU A 117 -0.88 6.81 2.04
C GLU A 117 -0.16 7.47 3.22
N LEU A 118 0.73 6.75 3.91
CA LEU A 118 1.49 7.28 5.06
C LEU A 118 2.39 8.47 4.70
N LEU A 119 3.06 8.42 3.55
CA LEU A 119 3.90 9.53 3.06
C LEU A 119 3.08 10.75 2.64
N CYS A 120 1.81 10.56 2.27
CA CYS A 120 0.96 11.64 1.79
C CYS A 120 0.39 12.51 2.93
N ILE A 121 0.42 12.02 4.17
CA ILE A 121 -0.16 12.74 5.32
C ILE A 121 0.45 14.13 5.49
N GLU A 122 1.78 14.24 5.59
CA GLU A 122 2.46 15.54 5.74
C GLU A 122 2.15 16.51 4.58
N PRO A 123 2.29 16.13 3.31
CA PRO A 123 1.95 17.01 2.19
C PRO A 123 0.49 17.50 2.20
N CYS A 124 -0.45 16.67 2.68
CA CYS A 124 -1.84 17.08 2.85
C CYS A 124 -2.01 18.12 3.97
N ILE A 125 -1.26 18.00 5.07
CA ILE A 125 -1.22 19.02 6.13
C ILE A 125 -0.66 20.33 5.57
N ASP A 126 0.41 20.26 4.78
CA ASP A 126 1.00 21.44 4.14
C ASP A 126 0.04 22.12 3.15
N LEU A 127 -0.72 21.32 2.39
CA LEU A 127 -1.78 21.84 1.53
C LEU A 127 -2.85 22.58 2.35
N ILE A 128 -3.32 22.02 3.47
CA ILE A 128 -4.29 22.69 4.34
C ILE A 128 -3.74 24.02 4.85
N ASN A 129 -2.46 24.07 5.24
CA ASN A 129 -1.81 25.31 5.67
C ASN A 129 -1.74 26.35 4.55
N ILE A 130 -1.49 25.92 3.31
CA ILE A 130 -1.55 26.79 2.13
C ILE A 130 -2.96 27.33 1.93
N LEU A 131 -3.98 26.47 1.99
CA LEU A 131 -5.39 26.85 1.81
C LEU A 131 -5.85 27.86 2.85
N LYS A 132 -5.54 27.65 4.14
CA LYS A 132 -5.83 28.61 5.21
C LYS A 132 -5.21 29.99 4.94
N LYS A 133 -3.94 30.02 4.53
CA LYS A 133 -3.21 31.28 4.28
C LYS A 133 -3.64 32.02 3.02
N THR A 134 -4.00 31.29 1.95
CA THR A 134 -4.13 31.88 0.61
C THR A 134 -5.57 32.03 0.13
N LYS A 135 -6.51 31.24 0.65
CA LYS A 135 -7.89 31.14 0.15
C LYS A 135 -8.94 31.44 1.23
N ASN A 136 -8.54 32.05 2.36
CA ASN A 136 -9.40 32.43 3.48
C ASN A 136 -10.24 31.26 4.04
N TYR A 137 -9.70 30.04 4.04
CA TYR A 137 -10.34 28.94 4.75
C TYR A 137 -10.25 29.16 6.26
N SER A 138 -11.25 28.65 6.97
CA SER A 138 -11.32 28.64 8.42
C SER A 138 -10.12 27.92 9.06
N ASP A 139 -9.69 28.39 10.23
CA ASP A 139 -8.66 27.70 11.01
C ASP A 139 -9.12 26.34 11.55
N ASN A 140 -10.44 26.09 11.54
CA ASN A 140 -11.07 24.87 12.03
C ASN A 140 -11.12 23.73 11.00
N LEU A 141 -10.44 23.85 9.85
CA LEU A 141 -10.32 22.72 8.92
C LEU A 141 -9.77 21.48 9.60
N MET A 142 -10.46 20.37 9.37
CA MET A 142 -10.10 19.05 9.86
C MET A 142 -9.69 18.14 8.70
N LEU A 143 -8.62 17.38 8.90
CA LEU A 143 -8.14 16.34 7.99
C LEU A 143 -8.41 14.98 8.59
N TYR A 144 -9.24 14.19 7.96
CA TYR A 144 -9.40 12.76 8.25
C TYR A 144 -8.61 11.97 7.21
N PHE A 145 -8.01 10.85 7.62
CA PHE A 145 -7.17 10.04 6.74
C PHE A 145 -7.40 8.53 6.93
N GLY A 146 -7.25 7.78 5.84
CA GLY A 146 -7.29 6.32 5.80
C GLY A 146 -8.58 5.73 6.38
N GLU A 147 -8.45 4.71 7.23
CA GLU A 147 -9.59 3.97 7.77
C GLU A 147 -10.48 4.74 8.76
N THR A 148 -10.12 5.98 9.09
CA THR A 148 -11.02 6.87 9.83
C THR A 148 -12.26 7.24 9.03
N ILE A 149 -12.19 7.13 7.69
CA ILE A 149 -13.24 7.50 6.75
C ILE A 149 -13.96 6.25 6.26
N LYS A 150 -15.28 6.18 6.48
CA LYS A 150 -16.12 5.14 5.90
C LYS A 150 -17.32 5.74 5.18
N GLU A 151 -17.59 5.21 3.99
CA GLU A 151 -18.67 5.65 3.10
C GLU A 151 -19.69 4.53 2.91
N HIS A 152 -20.94 4.87 2.63
CA HIS A 152 -21.91 3.87 2.22
C HIS A 152 -21.56 3.28 0.86
N ARG A 153 -21.63 1.94 0.77
CA ARG A 153 -21.61 1.25 -0.52
C ARG A 153 -22.96 1.49 -1.24
N LYS A 154 -22.95 1.80 -2.53
CA LYS A 154 -24.18 1.78 -3.34
C LYS A 154 -24.73 0.35 -3.36
N SER A 155 -25.94 0.13 -2.82
CA SER A 155 -26.59 -1.18 -2.96
C SER A 155 -27.03 -1.36 -4.41
N ARG A 156 -26.89 -2.58 -4.92
CA ARG A 156 -27.52 -2.98 -6.20
C ARG A 156 -29.01 -3.31 -6.03
N ILE A 157 -29.50 -3.33 -4.80
CA ILE A 157 -30.89 -3.60 -4.49
C ILE A 157 -31.67 -2.30 -4.72
N ILE A 158 -32.46 -2.33 -5.78
CA ILE A 158 -33.45 -1.33 -6.11
C ILE A 158 -34.68 -1.65 -5.27
N ASP A 159 -35.18 -0.68 -4.50
CA ASP A 159 -36.42 -0.87 -3.74
C ASP A 159 -37.64 -0.94 -4.68
N GLU A 160 -38.81 -1.27 -4.12
CA GLU A 160 -40.07 -1.37 -4.86
C GLU A 160 -40.47 -0.07 -5.58
N ASN A 161 -39.83 1.06 -5.24
CA ASN A 161 -40.03 2.39 -5.81
C ASN A 161 -38.91 2.84 -6.76
N ASN A 162 -38.07 1.91 -7.22
CA ASN A 162 -36.93 2.20 -8.10
C ASN A 162 -35.83 3.09 -7.47
N LYS A 163 -35.79 3.25 -6.15
CA LYS A 163 -34.74 4.00 -5.45
C LYS A 163 -33.62 3.06 -5.02
N SER A 164 -32.38 3.51 -5.23
CA SER A 164 -31.19 2.81 -4.78
C SER A 164 -31.11 2.91 -3.25
N LYS A 165 -31.07 1.78 -2.54
CA LYS A 165 -30.76 1.78 -1.11
C LYS A 165 -29.26 1.92 -0.88
N TRP A 166 -28.88 2.55 0.23
CA TRP A 166 -27.49 2.52 0.70
C TRP A 166 -27.22 1.20 1.42
N GLY A 167 -26.06 0.60 1.13
CA GLY A 167 -25.57 -0.62 1.79
C GLY A 167 -24.77 -0.29 3.05
N ALA A 168 -24.07 -1.28 3.60
CA ALA A 168 -23.18 -1.07 4.75
C ALA A 168 -22.00 -0.13 4.45
N PHE A 169 -21.41 0.42 5.51
CA PHE A 169 -20.19 1.22 5.45
C PHE A 169 -18.98 0.39 5.00
N THR A 170 -18.15 0.97 4.14
CA THR A 170 -16.88 0.42 3.64
C THR A 170 -15.77 1.47 3.71
N LYS A 171 -14.49 1.09 3.55
CA LYS A 171 -13.37 2.05 3.42
C LYS A 171 -13.75 3.12 2.39
N GLY A 172 -13.65 4.38 2.80
CA GLY A 172 -13.95 5.55 1.98
C GLY A 172 -12.72 6.06 1.22
N ALA A 173 -12.67 7.37 0.98
CA ALA A 173 -11.52 8.05 0.39
C ALA A 173 -10.27 7.91 1.27
N ASP A 174 -9.09 8.10 0.66
CA ASP A 174 -7.82 8.05 1.39
C ASP A 174 -7.65 9.24 2.33
N GLY A 175 -8.23 10.40 1.99
CA GLY A 175 -8.32 11.53 2.89
C GLY A 175 -9.54 12.41 2.63
N LEU A 176 -9.96 13.15 3.65
CA LEU A 176 -11.12 14.03 3.61
C LEU A 176 -10.82 15.33 4.36
N ILE A 177 -11.09 16.46 3.72
CA ILE A 177 -10.98 17.80 4.33
C ILE A 177 -12.40 18.26 4.65
N VAL A 178 -12.65 18.52 5.93
CA VAL A 178 -13.99 18.86 6.44
C VAL A 178 -13.96 20.03 7.40
N GLU A 179 -15.13 20.61 7.62
CA GLU A 179 -15.37 21.62 8.65
C GLU A 179 -16.68 21.29 9.39
N ASN A 180 -16.63 21.23 10.72
CA ASN A 180 -17.83 21.08 11.53
C ASN A 180 -18.56 22.42 11.61
N THR A 181 -19.84 22.41 11.24
CA THR A 181 -20.72 23.55 11.44
C THR A 181 -21.58 23.26 12.65
N ILE A 182 -21.20 23.84 13.79
CA ILE A 182 -21.99 23.77 15.03
C ILE A 182 -23.23 24.62 14.82
N SER A 183 -24.42 24.04 14.94
CA SER A 183 -25.63 24.85 14.95
C SER A 183 -25.80 25.52 16.31
N ASN A 184 -26.04 26.83 16.31
CA ASN A 184 -26.35 27.57 17.53
C ASN A 184 -27.80 27.31 18.02
N ASN A 185 -28.62 26.61 17.24
CA ASN A 185 -29.97 26.23 17.62
C ASN A 185 -30.01 24.82 18.19
N LEU A 186 -30.60 24.65 19.38
CA LEU A 186 -30.79 23.37 20.07
C LEU A 186 -31.55 22.30 19.27
N ASN A 187 -32.23 22.68 18.19
CA ASN A 187 -33.05 21.79 17.35
C ASN A 187 -32.38 21.41 16.01
N ASP A 188 -31.28 22.06 15.65
CA ASP A 188 -30.55 21.74 14.43
C ASP A 188 -29.44 20.74 14.76
N GLN A 189 -29.33 19.69 13.97
CA GLN A 189 -28.24 18.74 14.10
C GLN A 189 -26.93 19.37 13.61
N ASP A 190 -25.83 19.05 14.28
CA ASP A 190 -24.50 19.38 13.79
C ASP A 190 -24.35 18.86 12.36
N SER A 191 -23.85 19.73 11.49
CA SER A 191 -23.60 19.42 10.08
C SER A 191 -22.11 19.40 9.79
N LEU A 192 -21.74 18.54 8.84
CA LEU A 192 -20.38 18.34 8.41
C LEU A 192 -20.23 18.87 6.98
N ASN A 193 -19.48 19.94 6.84
CA ASN A 193 -19.19 20.52 5.54
C ASN A 193 -17.99 19.80 4.91
N ILE A 194 -18.21 19.12 3.78
CA ILE A 194 -17.18 18.43 3.02
C ILE A 194 -16.57 19.42 2.03
N LEU A 195 -15.29 19.75 2.26
CA LEU A 195 -14.57 20.74 1.49
C LEU A 195 -13.61 20.12 0.49
N GLY A 196 -13.11 18.92 0.76
CA GLY A 196 -12.14 18.27 -0.12
C GLY A 196 -12.07 16.76 0.03
N VAL A 197 -11.74 16.08 -1.08
CA VAL A 197 -11.49 14.65 -1.13
C VAL A 197 -10.08 14.42 -1.67
N ILE A 198 -9.33 13.57 -0.98
CA ILE A 198 -7.95 13.23 -1.28
C ILE A 198 -7.90 11.77 -1.77
N GLU A 199 -7.25 11.58 -2.92
CA GLU A 199 -7.02 10.26 -3.49
C GLU A 199 -5.51 10.06 -3.69
N VAL A 200 -4.97 9.01 -3.08
CA VAL A 200 -3.54 8.69 -3.08
C VAL A 200 -3.30 7.49 -3.98
N LYS A 201 -2.38 7.64 -4.94
CA LYS A 201 -1.90 6.52 -5.75
C LYS A 201 -0.45 6.23 -5.42
N SER A 202 -0.12 4.94 -5.43
CA SER A 202 1.23 4.44 -5.24
C SER A 202 1.99 4.20 -6.55
N MET A 203 1.40 4.61 -7.68
CA MET A 203 1.95 4.55 -9.02
C MET A 203 1.39 5.68 -9.87
N ILE A 204 2.02 5.96 -11.00
CA ILE A 204 1.58 7.03 -11.90
C ILE A 204 0.28 6.62 -12.59
N TYR A 205 -0.78 7.39 -12.38
CA TYR A 205 -2.08 7.22 -13.03
C TYR A 205 -2.47 8.47 -13.83
N SER A 206 -3.35 8.28 -14.81
CA SER A 206 -3.91 9.41 -15.54
C SER A 206 -4.80 10.26 -14.61
N PRO A 207 -4.65 11.60 -14.60
CA PRO A 207 -5.46 12.48 -13.75
C PRO A 207 -6.96 12.25 -13.92
N LYS A 208 -7.42 12.01 -15.16
CA LYS A 208 -8.81 11.70 -15.47
C LYS A 208 -9.37 10.52 -14.64
N LYS A 209 -8.64 9.41 -14.55
CA LYS A 209 -9.09 8.22 -13.80
C LYS A 209 -9.16 8.51 -12.30
N ILE A 210 -8.21 9.28 -11.78
CA ILE A 210 -8.18 9.66 -10.36
C ILE A 210 -9.36 10.60 -10.05
N ILE A 211 -9.62 11.59 -10.92
CA ILE A 211 -10.78 12.49 -10.78
C ILE A 211 -12.10 11.72 -10.84
N GLU A 212 -12.24 10.75 -11.75
CA GLU A 212 -13.41 9.87 -11.81
C GLU A 212 -13.62 9.10 -10.50
N GLN A 213 -12.52 8.65 -9.87
CA GLN A 213 -12.57 8.00 -8.57
C GLN A 213 -13.00 8.99 -7.46
N ILE A 214 -12.39 10.17 -7.38
CA ILE A 214 -12.79 11.22 -6.42
C ILE A 214 -14.29 11.54 -6.58
N ASN A 215 -14.78 11.71 -7.81
CA ASN A 215 -16.19 11.94 -8.08
C ASN A 215 -17.09 10.74 -7.69
N SER A 216 -16.54 9.53 -7.64
CA SER A 216 -17.21 8.38 -7.07
C SER A 216 -17.36 8.49 -5.55
N HIS A 217 -16.30 8.92 -4.85
CA HIS A 217 -16.32 9.19 -3.40
C HIS A 217 -17.33 10.29 -3.06
N VAL A 218 -17.27 11.45 -3.74
CA VAL A 218 -18.23 12.56 -3.55
C VAL A 218 -19.68 12.08 -3.67
N ARG A 219 -19.99 11.25 -4.67
CA ARG A 219 -21.33 10.68 -4.85
C ARG A 219 -21.74 9.72 -3.74
N ARG A 220 -20.80 9.05 -3.08
CA ARG A 220 -21.10 8.13 -1.95
C ARG A 220 -21.21 8.88 -0.63
N LEU A 221 -20.44 9.94 -0.43
CA LEU A 221 -20.51 10.82 0.75
C LEU A 221 -21.90 11.45 0.91
N ALA A 222 -22.57 11.78 -0.20
CA ALA A 222 -23.96 12.24 -0.19
C ALA A 222 -24.96 11.21 0.35
N GLY A 223 -24.54 9.95 0.52
CA GLY A 223 -25.33 8.88 1.11
C GLY A 223 -25.16 8.72 2.62
N GLY A 224 -24.32 9.52 3.27
CA GLY A 224 -23.92 9.39 4.66
C GLY A 224 -22.44 9.00 4.80
N LEU A 225 -21.86 9.32 5.95
CA LEU A 225 -20.44 9.19 6.23
C LEU A 225 -20.21 8.78 7.68
N LYS A 226 -19.17 7.98 7.94
CA LYS A 226 -18.72 7.69 9.29
C LYS A 226 -17.26 8.12 9.47
N LEU A 227 -17.01 8.98 10.45
CA LEU A 227 -15.69 9.52 10.82
C LEU A 227 -15.34 9.15 12.26
N ASN A 228 -14.21 8.46 12.51
CA ASN A 228 -13.77 8.09 13.87
C ASN A 228 -14.86 7.45 14.74
N ASP A 229 -15.73 6.65 14.13
CA ASP A 229 -16.87 5.98 14.74
C ASP A 229 -18.14 6.82 14.96
N ILE A 230 -18.13 8.12 14.63
CA ILE A 230 -19.30 9.00 14.57
C ILE A 230 -19.95 8.88 13.20
N GLU A 231 -21.26 8.61 13.17
CA GLU A 231 -22.05 8.49 11.94
C GLU A 231 -22.79 9.80 11.68
N PHE A 232 -22.73 10.25 10.42
CA PHE A 232 -23.43 11.41 9.90
C PHE A 232 -24.43 10.94 8.85
N SER A 233 -25.70 11.29 9.06
CA SER A 233 -26.76 11.00 8.10
C SER A 233 -26.61 11.87 6.85
N PRO A 234 -27.24 11.50 5.72
CA PRO A 234 -27.21 12.30 4.49
C PRO A 234 -27.58 13.78 4.69
N GLU A 235 -28.52 14.06 5.59
CA GLU A 235 -29.04 15.40 5.88
C GLU A 235 -28.02 16.27 6.64
N GLN A 236 -27.07 15.63 7.33
CA GLN A 236 -25.99 16.31 8.04
C GLN A 236 -24.79 16.61 7.14
N ILE A 237 -24.74 16.03 5.93
CA ILE A 237 -23.62 16.24 5.00
C ILE A 237 -23.93 17.43 4.08
N VAL A 238 -23.05 18.42 4.14
CA VAL A 238 -23.14 19.64 3.34
C VAL A 238 -21.93 19.74 2.42
N PHE A 239 -22.13 20.26 1.21
CA PHE A 239 -21.07 20.53 0.24
C PHE A 239 -21.06 22.02 -0.09
N ASN A 240 -20.49 22.84 0.79
CA ASN A 240 -20.47 24.29 0.66
C ASN A 240 -19.04 24.80 0.49
N TYR A 241 -18.77 25.45 -0.64
CA TYR A 241 -17.52 26.15 -0.88
C TYR A 241 -17.65 27.64 -0.55
N PRO A 242 -16.68 28.28 0.13
CA PRO A 242 -16.80 29.66 0.59
C PRO A 242 -17.04 30.73 -0.50
N ASN A 243 -16.83 30.41 -1.79
CA ASN A 243 -16.80 31.42 -2.87
C ASN A 243 -17.56 31.02 -4.16
N ASN A 244 -18.56 30.12 -4.08
CA ASN A 244 -19.18 29.61 -5.29
C ASN A 244 -20.18 30.60 -5.93
N ILE A 245 -19.80 31.17 -7.09
CA ILE A 245 -20.65 32.03 -7.92
C ILE A 245 -21.55 31.18 -8.86
N ASN A 246 -21.25 29.88 -9.08
CA ASN A 246 -21.93 29.01 -10.04
C ASN A 246 -22.56 27.76 -9.37
N LYS A 247 -23.88 27.79 -9.20
CA LYS A 247 -24.69 26.85 -8.39
C LYS A 247 -24.82 25.40 -8.90
N ASN A 248 -24.18 25.01 -10.01
CA ASN A 248 -24.54 23.76 -10.70
C ASN A 248 -23.60 22.57 -10.48
N THR A 249 -22.46 22.74 -9.80
CA THR A 249 -21.60 21.63 -9.35
C THR A 249 -21.11 21.91 -7.93
N PRO A 250 -21.14 20.93 -7.01
CA PRO A 250 -20.52 21.08 -5.70
C PRO A 250 -19.02 21.31 -5.93
N ASP A 251 -18.59 22.51 -5.55
CA ASP A 251 -17.23 22.99 -5.73
C ASP A 251 -16.40 22.40 -4.59
N ILE A 252 -15.89 21.19 -4.76
CA ILE A 252 -15.13 20.45 -3.74
C ILE A 252 -13.68 20.43 -4.19
N LEU A 253 -12.73 20.52 -3.26
CA LEU A 253 -11.32 20.33 -3.56
C LEU A 253 -11.06 18.87 -3.99
N HIS A 254 -10.54 18.71 -5.19
CA HIS A 254 -9.97 17.45 -5.70
C HIS A 254 -8.48 17.46 -5.42
N VAL A 255 -8.02 16.64 -4.49
CA VAL A 255 -6.60 16.50 -4.19
C VAL A 255 -6.10 15.16 -4.71
N ILE A 256 -5.18 15.21 -5.66
CA ILE A 256 -4.53 14.05 -6.25
C ILE A 256 -3.13 13.93 -5.67
N ALA A 257 -2.81 12.80 -5.04
CA ALA A 257 -1.44 12.51 -4.63
C ALA A 257 -0.87 11.33 -5.41
N ILE A 258 0.31 11.53 -6.00
CA ILE A 258 1.03 10.51 -6.78
C ILE A 258 2.51 10.49 -6.41
N PRO A 259 3.23 9.37 -6.61
CA PRO A 259 4.66 9.37 -6.44
C PRO A 259 5.36 10.14 -7.57
N SER A 260 6.61 10.51 -7.35
CA SER A 260 7.50 10.97 -8.41
C SER A 260 7.97 9.82 -9.32
N ASN A 261 8.78 10.14 -10.33
CA ASN A 261 9.20 9.22 -11.39
C ASN A 261 10.71 8.92 -11.42
N TRP A 262 11.49 9.39 -10.44
CA TRP A 262 12.93 9.07 -10.39
C TRP A 262 13.16 7.57 -10.14
N LYS A 263 14.31 7.06 -10.56
CA LYS A 263 14.64 5.63 -10.48
C LYS A 263 15.69 5.36 -9.42
N VAL A 264 15.53 4.26 -8.69
CA VAL A 264 16.54 3.78 -7.74
C VAL A 264 17.78 3.36 -8.52
N SER A 265 18.96 3.56 -7.94
CA SER A 265 20.22 3.08 -8.51
C SER A 265 20.14 1.58 -8.84
N ARG A 266 20.63 1.21 -10.03
CA ARG A 266 20.82 -0.18 -10.45
C ARG A 266 22.26 -0.66 -10.23
N LYS A 267 23.10 0.16 -9.58
CA LYS A 267 24.49 -0.21 -9.26
C LYS A 267 24.52 -1.31 -8.20
N TRP A 268 25.46 -2.23 -8.36
CA TRP A 268 25.79 -3.27 -7.41
C TRP A 268 27.24 -3.70 -7.63
N GLU A 269 27.83 -4.33 -6.61
CA GLU A 269 29.18 -4.88 -6.64
C GLU A 269 29.15 -6.30 -6.06
N MET A 270 30.02 -7.18 -6.54
CA MET A 270 30.26 -8.48 -5.93
C MET A 270 31.52 -8.40 -5.07
N ILE A 271 31.41 -8.80 -3.82
CA ILE A 271 32.59 -8.96 -2.95
C ILE A 271 32.75 -10.41 -2.53
N ASP A 272 33.99 -10.86 -2.42
CA ASP A 272 34.31 -12.12 -1.75
C ASP A 272 34.11 -11.96 -0.23
N SER A 273 33.48 -12.95 0.39
CA SER A 273 33.34 -13.07 1.84
C SER A 273 33.75 -14.47 2.30
N GLU A 274 33.95 -14.65 3.60
CA GLU A 274 34.31 -15.95 4.20
C GLU A 274 33.31 -17.07 3.87
N HIS A 275 32.07 -16.72 3.51
CA HIS A 275 31.00 -17.65 3.13
C HIS A 275 30.69 -17.65 1.63
N GLY A 276 31.63 -17.18 0.81
CA GLY A 276 31.48 -17.07 -0.64
C GLY A 276 31.20 -15.64 -1.09
N ARG A 277 30.77 -15.48 -2.35
CA ARG A 277 30.55 -14.17 -2.95
C ARG A 277 29.21 -13.56 -2.54
N LYS A 278 29.20 -12.25 -2.30
CA LYS A 278 28.01 -11.51 -1.86
C LYS A 278 27.79 -10.26 -2.72
N MET A 279 26.55 -10.07 -3.15
CA MET A 279 26.10 -8.81 -3.76
C MET A 279 26.01 -7.70 -2.70
N ILE A 280 26.66 -6.59 -2.96
CA ILE A 280 26.51 -5.34 -2.24
C ILE A 280 25.78 -4.34 -3.13
N PHE A 281 24.74 -3.73 -2.55
CA PHE A 281 24.03 -2.62 -3.14
C PHE A 281 24.47 -1.33 -2.45
N PRO A 282 24.50 -0.19 -3.16
CA PRO A 282 24.73 1.09 -2.53
C PRO A 282 23.65 1.36 -1.48
N GLU A 283 23.95 2.25 -0.53
CA GLU A 283 22.93 2.72 0.39
C GLU A 283 21.73 3.29 -0.39
N MET A 284 20.53 2.97 0.07
CA MET A 284 19.28 3.37 -0.57
C MET A 284 19.24 4.89 -0.71
N ALA A 285 19.04 5.36 -1.94
CA ALA A 285 19.11 6.80 -2.23
C ALA A 285 18.00 7.59 -1.52
N ARG A 286 18.34 8.81 -1.09
CA ARG A 286 17.33 9.81 -0.74
C ARG A 286 16.64 10.33 -2.00
N PRO A 287 15.39 10.81 -1.89
CA PRO A 287 14.74 11.53 -2.97
C PRO A 287 15.61 12.69 -3.49
N PRO A 288 15.80 12.83 -4.81
CA PRO A 288 16.62 13.91 -5.39
C PRO A 288 15.92 15.28 -5.34
N TYR A 289 14.60 15.30 -5.14
CA TYR A 289 13.78 16.49 -5.09
C TYR A 289 12.79 16.40 -3.92
N GLY A 290 12.35 17.56 -3.41
CA GLY A 290 11.30 17.62 -2.39
C GLY A 290 9.90 17.38 -2.97
N THR A 291 8.93 17.18 -2.08
CA THR A 291 7.51 17.05 -2.46
C THR A 291 7.02 18.35 -3.10
N GLN A 292 6.24 18.22 -4.16
CA GLN A 292 5.65 19.37 -4.87
C GLN A 292 4.14 19.40 -4.65
N ILE A 293 3.60 20.58 -4.32
CA ILE A 293 2.16 20.83 -4.16
C ILE A 293 1.80 21.95 -5.11
N ILE A 294 0.96 21.65 -6.11
CA ILE A 294 0.58 22.60 -7.16
C ILE A 294 -0.94 22.62 -7.36
N GLU A 295 -1.51 23.81 -7.52
CA GLU A 295 -2.88 23.99 -8.01
C GLU A 295 -2.82 23.88 -9.54
N LEU A 296 -3.47 22.86 -10.12
CA LEU A 296 -3.53 22.66 -11.57
C LEU A 296 -4.60 23.55 -12.20
N GLU A 297 -5.76 23.60 -11.54
CA GLU A 297 -6.94 24.38 -11.90
C GLU A 297 -7.64 24.76 -10.59
N PRO A 298 -8.57 25.74 -10.58
CA PRO A 298 -9.35 26.03 -9.37
C PRO A 298 -9.91 24.75 -8.76
N ASN A 299 -9.59 24.53 -7.49
CA ASN A 299 -10.01 23.36 -6.70
C ASN A 299 -9.42 22.01 -7.10
N LEU A 300 -8.52 21.96 -8.09
CA LEU A 300 -7.78 20.76 -8.44
C LEU A 300 -6.32 20.91 -8.02
N TRP A 301 -5.94 20.18 -6.98
CA TRP A 301 -4.58 20.17 -6.45
C TRP A 301 -3.88 18.87 -6.75
N LYS A 302 -2.59 18.97 -7.09
CA LYS A 302 -1.72 17.82 -7.29
C LYS A 302 -0.55 17.87 -6.31
N ILE A 303 -0.41 16.80 -5.56
CA ILE A 303 0.73 16.49 -4.72
C ILE A 303 1.59 15.45 -5.46
N THR A 304 2.85 15.78 -5.71
CA THR A 304 3.84 14.82 -6.22
C THR A 304 4.81 14.53 -5.10
N LEU A 305 4.73 13.33 -4.52
CA LEU A 305 5.58 12.90 -3.42
C LEU A 305 7.05 12.89 -3.85
N ASN A 306 7.95 13.28 -2.94
CA ASN A 306 9.38 13.15 -3.14
C ASN A 306 9.80 11.70 -3.45
N TRP A 307 9.15 10.69 -2.87
CA TRP A 307 9.38 9.27 -3.17
C TRP A 307 8.79 8.85 -4.52
N SER A 308 9.52 8.01 -5.26
CA SER A 308 9.10 7.55 -6.59
C SER A 308 8.37 6.22 -6.55
N GLU A 309 7.62 5.92 -7.62
CA GLU A 309 6.98 4.61 -7.78
C GLU A 309 7.98 3.45 -7.68
N ASP A 310 9.17 3.64 -8.25
CA ASP A 310 10.23 2.62 -8.24
C ASP A 310 10.78 2.36 -6.82
N SER A 311 10.96 3.43 -6.04
CA SER A 311 11.39 3.33 -4.64
C SER A 311 10.32 2.70 -3.73
N LEU A 312 9.05 3.03 -3.95
CA LEU A 312 7.92 2.43 -3.23
C LEU A 312 7.75 0.95 -3.60
N ASN A 313 7.93 0.60 -4.88
CA ASN A 313 7.95 -0.80 -5.31
C ASN A 313 9.03 -1.57 -4.56
N GLN A 314 10.27 -1.07 -4.53
CA GLN A 314 11.36 -1.75 -3.83
C GLN A 314 11.04 -2.01 -2.35
N ALA A 315 10.58 -0.97 -1.64
CA ALA A 315 10.18 -1.12 -0.24
C ALA A 315 9.01 -2.12 -0.08
N ALA A 316 8.05 -2.13 -1.00
CA ALA A 316 6.96 -3.09 -0.96
C ALA A 316 7.39 -4.54 -1.22
N TYR A 317 8.42 -4.77 -2.04
CA TYR A 317 9.05 -6.09 -2.16
C TYR A 317 9.69 -6.52 -0.85
N GLU A 318 10.43 -5.64 -0.20
CA GLU A 318 11.04 -5.90 1.11
C GLU A 318 9.97 -6.21 2.17
N MET A 319 8.88 -5.45 2.22
CA MET A 319 7.76 -5.72 3.13
C MET A 319 7.08 -7.07 2.83
N THR A 320 6.92 -7.41 1.56
CA THR A 320 6.35 -8.70 1.14
C THR A 320 7.26 -9.86 1.57
N TYR A 321 8.57 -9.71 1.38
CA TYR A 321 9.56 -10.69 1.77
C TYR A 321 9.65 -10.84 3.30
N TRP A 322 9.63 -9.71 4.02
CA TRP A 322 9.53 -9.68 5.48
C TRP A 322 8.28 -10.43 5.94
N TYR A 323 7.11 -10.14 5.38
CA TYR A 323 5.86 -10.81 5.75
C TYR A 323 5.92 -12.33 5.51
N MET A 324 6.46 -12.76 4.38
CA MET A 324 6.67 -14.19 4.12
C MET A 324 7.62 -14.85 5.13
N SER A 325 8.66 -14.13 5.60
CA SER A 325 9.53 -14.62 6.67
C SER A 325 8.79 -14.81 8.00
N GLN A 326 7.76 -14.00 8.27
CA GLN A 326 6.89 -14.16 9.44
C GLN A 326 6.00 -15.40 9.31
N ILE A 327 5.45 -15.65 8.11
CA ILE A 327 4.70 -16.89 7.85
C ILE A 327 5.61 -18.12 8.03
N GLY A 328 6.83 -18.06 7.47
CA GLY A 328 7.81 -19.14 7.64
C GLY A 328 8.18 -19.38 9.10
N THR A 329 8.32 -18.32 9.89
CA THR A 329 8.50 -18.44 11.35
C THR A 329 7.37 -19.26 11.97
N HIS A 330 6.11 -18.96 11.63
CA HIS A 330 4.97 -19.71 12.14
C HIS A 330 4.93 -21.18 11.66
N VAL A 331 5.26 -21.44 10.39
CA VAL A 331 5.28 -22.80 9.81
C VAL A 331 6.39 -23.66 10.43
N TYR A 332 7.59 -23.11 10.61
CA TYR A 332 8.78 -23.83 11.06
C TYR A 332 9.04 -23.78 12.56
N GLN A 333 8.30 -22.98 13.33
CA GLN A 333 8.44 -22.95 14.80
C GLN A 333 8.00 -24.28 15.45
N THR A 334 7.05 -24.99 14.83
CA THR A 334 6.44 -26.22 15.39
C THR A 334 6.84 -27.49 14.64
N LYS A 335 7.61 -27.36 13.56
CA LYS A 335 8.01 -28.46 12.68
C LYS A 335 9.53 -28.59 12.66
N SER A 336 10.03 -29.80 12.44
CA SER A 336 11.44 -29.99 12.13
C SER A 336 11.80 -29.26 10.83
N LEU A 337 12.91 -28.53 10.84
CA LEU A 337 13.44 -27.90 9.64
C LEU A 337 13.81 -28.96 8.60
N PRO A 338 13.73 -28.63 7.29
CA PRO A 338 14.24 -29.48 6.24
C PRO A 338 15.70 -29.87 6.46
N LYS A 339 16.08 -31.06 5.98
CA LYS A 339 17.46 -31.54 6.09
C LYS A 339 18.42 -30.56 5.41
N GLY A 340 19.49 -30.19 6.11
CA GLY A 340 20.47 -29.19 5.67
C GLY A 340 20.15 -27.76 6.08
N TRP A 341 19.00 -27.49 6.72
CA TRP A 341 18.63 -26.17 7.25
C TRP A 341 18.66 -26.10 8.77
N GLU A 342 19.19 -27.13 9.45
CA GLU A 342 19.13 -27.26 10.91
C GLU A 342 19.85 -26.12 11.66
N TYR A 343 20.75 -25.42 10.99
CA TYR A 343 21.47 -24.25 11.52
C TYR A 343 20.71 -22.93 11.36
N MET A 344 19.63 -22.90 10.56
CA MET A 344 18.86 -21.70 10.27
C MET A 344 17.83 -21.45 11.37
N THR A 345 17.54 -20.17 11.62
CA THR A 345 16.35 -19.78 12.36
C THR A 345 15.08 -20.10 11.56
N PRO A 346 13.90 -20.27 12.19
CA PRO A 346 12.63 -20.43 11.48
C PRO A 346 12.35 -19.31 10.47
N GLN A 347 12.79 -18.09 10.77
CA GLN A 347 12.66 -16.94 9.88
C GLN A 347 13.54 -17.10 8.63
N GLU A 348 14.80 -17.49 8.78
CA GLU A 348 15.72 -17.75 7.66
C GLU A 348 15.25 -18.93 6.80
N ALA A 349 14.74 -19.99 7.43
CA ALA A 349 14.12 -21.11 6.74
C ALA A 349 12.91 -20.66 5.90
N GLY A 350 12.07 -19.76 6.43
CA GLY A 350 10.96 -19.15 5.68
C GLY A 350 11.41 -18.40 4.44
N CYS A 351 12.42 -17.55 4.59
CA CYS A 351 13.06 -16.81 3.50
C CYS A 351 13.59 -17.75 2.40
N ASN A 352 14.34 -18.79 2.80
CA ASN A 352 14.92 -19.74 1.88
C ASN A 352 13.86 -20.63 1.21
N ALA A 353 12.79 -21.00 1.92
CA ALA A 353 11.65 -21.70 1.34
C ALA A 353 11.04 -20.91 0.19
N ILE A 354 10.76 -19.62 0.36
CA ILE A 354 10.20 -18.80 -0.73
C ILE A 354 11.12 -18.76 -1.96
N ARG A 355 12.42 -18.54 -1.76
CA ARG A 355 13.38 -18.52 -2.88
C ARG A 355 13.38 -19.84 -3.64
N MET A 356 13.43 -20.94 -2.91
CA MET A 356 13.41 -22.30 -3.46
C MET A 356 12.07 -22.61 -4.16
N MET A 357 10.94 -22.19 -3.61
CA MET A 357 9.64 -22.44 -4.23
C MET A 357 9.42 -21.60 -5.49
N LEU A 358 9.92 -20.37 -5.53
CA LEU A 358 9.88 -19.55 -6.74
C LEU A 358 10.78 -20.09 -7.85
N TYR A 359 11.87 -20.76 -7.49
CA TYR A 359 12.67 -21.55 -8.42
C TYR A 359 11.85 -22.69 -9.00
N TYR A 360 11.28 -23.56 -8.15
CA TYR A 360 10.56 -24.75 -8.63
C TYR A 360 9.28 -24.41 -9.39
N ILE A 361 8.56 -23.34 -9.02
CA ILE A 361 7.37 -22.88 -9.74
C ILE A 361 7.70 -22.57 -11.21
N GLN A 362 8.87 -22.00 -11.51
CA GLN A 362 9.24 -21.67 -12.89
C GLN A 362 9.51 -22.91 -13.75
N LEU A 363 9.77 -24.06 -13.14
CA LEU A 363 9.93 -25.34 -13.82
C LEU A 363 8.58 -26.05 -14.05
N ARG A 364 7.47 -25.48 -13.59
CA ARG A 364 6.12 -25.98 -13.77
C ARG A 364 5.39 -25.24 -14.90
N TYR A 365 4.21 -25.74 -15.29
CA TYR A 365 3.43 -25.10 -16.35
C TYR A 365 2.90 -23.73 -15.90
N LEU A 366 3.31 -22.68 -16.61
CA LEU A 366 2.87 -21.29 -16.40
C LEU A 366 2.50 -20.65 -17.73
N SER A 367 1.50 -19.76 -17.71
CA SER A 367 1.32 -18.84 -18.84
C SER A 367 2.53 -17.90 -18.98
N GLU A 368 2.76 -17.35 -20.17
CA GLU A 368 3.87 -16.42 -20.43
C GLU A 368 3.91 -15.25 -19.41
N ARG A 369 2.74 -14.66 -19.14
CA ARG A 369 2.61 -13.58 -18.14
C ARG A 369 3.01 -14.06 -16.75
N GLN A 370 2.55 -15.23 -16.31
CA GLN A 370 2.89 -15.77 -15.00
C GLN A 370 4.37 -16.10 -14.90
N GLY A 371 4.99 -16.63 -15.96
CA GLY A 371 6.43 -16.85 -16.06
C GLY A 371 7.21 -15.56 -15.84
N LEU A 372 6.88 -14.47 -16.54
CA LEU A 372 7.53 -13.17 -16.35
C LEU A 372 7.41 -12.63 -14.92
N LEU A 373 6.24 -12.79 -14.30
CA LEU A 373 6.04 -12.39 -12.90
C LEU A 373 6.85 -13.27 -11.94
N ALA A 374 6.89 -14.58 -12.16
CA ALA A 374 7.65 -15.52 -11.34
C ALA A 374 9.15 -15.23 -11.43
N THR A 375 9.67 -15.03 -12.65
CA THR A 375 11.05 -14.59 -12.90
C THR A 375 11.39 -13.32 -12.13
N LYS A 376 10.51 -12.30 -12.18
CA LYS A 376 10.73 -11.04 -11.47
C LYS A 376 10.74 -11.23 -9.96
N LEU A 377 9.78 -11.97 -9.40
CA LEU A 377 9.74 -12.27 -7.96
C LEU A 377 11.01 -13.01 -7.51
N TYR A 378 11.38 -14.08 -8.23
CA TYR A 378 12.57 -14.86 -7.96
C TYR A 378 13.82 -13.99 -8.01
N ASN A 379 14.01 -13.22 -9.08
CA ASN A 379 15.19 -12.39 -9.24
C ASN A 379 15.30 -11.33 -8.12
N VAL A 380 14.19 -10.68 -7.77
CA VAL A 380 14.19 -9.66 -6.71
C VAL A 380 14.51 -10.29 -5.34
N TYR A 381 13.94 -11.44 -5.00
CA TYR A 381 14.17 -12.05 -3.68
C TYR A 381 15.51 -12.79 -3.55
N CYS A 382 16.07 -13.27 -4.65
CA CYS A 382 17.37 -13.96 -4.67
C CYS A 382 18.54 -12.98 -4.84
N PHE A 383 18.40 -11.98 -5.71
CA PHE A 383 19.50 -11.10 -6.13
C PHE A 383 19.24 -9.62 -5.84
N GLY A 384 18.16 -9.29 -5.11
CA GLY A 384 17.82 -7.91 -4.75
C GLY A 384 17.11 -7.14 -5.87
N TYR A 385 16.35 -6.13 -5.46
CA TYR A 385 15.55 -5.31 -6.37
C TYR A 385 16.35 -4.62 -7.49
N PRO A 386 17.53 -4.01 -7.23
CA PRO A 386 18.31 -3.34 -8.28
C PRO A 386 18.73 -4.24 -9.45
N VAL A 387 18.91 -5.54 -9.19
CA VAL A 387 19.27 -6.52 -10.22
C VAL A 387 18.02 -7.15 -10.82
N GLY A 388 17.08 -7.55 -9.96
CA GLY A 388 15.96 -8.38 -10.38
C GLY A 388 14.77 -7.65 -11.00
N ALA A 389 14.56 -6.37 -10.70
CA ALA A 389 13.32 -5.67 -11.07
C ALA A 389 13.12 -5.49 -12.59
N ASP A 390 14.23 -5.41 -13.32
CA ASP A 390 14.26 -5.11 -14.77
C ASP A 390 14.68 -6.32 -15.62
N SER A 391 15.17 -7.40 -15.01
CA SER A 391 15.53 -8.62 -15.73
C SER A 391 14.29 -9.38 -16.18
N LYS A 392 14.26 -9.75 -17.48
CA LYS A 392 13.20 -10.57 -18.08
C LYS A 392 13.51 -12.07 -18.07
N VAL A 393 14.74 -12.43 -17.71
CA VAL A 393 15.22 -13.81 -17.65
C VAL A 393 15.54 -14.19 -16.21
N MET A 394 15.37 -15.46 -15.89
CA MET A 394 15.75 -15.99 -14.58
C MET A 394 17.27 -15.90 -14.43
N LEU A 395 17.72 -15.27 -13.34
CA LEU A 395 19.13 -15.06 -13.05
C LEU A 395 19.71 -16.20 -12.23
N TRP A 396 20.98 -16.48 -12.44
CA TRP A 396 21.71 -17.54 -11.78
C TRP A 396 22.99 -16.97 -11.14
N PRO A 397 23.51 -17.58 -10.05
CA PRO A 397 24.80 -17.18 -9.51
C PRO A 397 25.90 -17.11 -10.57
N GLU A 398 25.84 -17.99 -11.58
CA GLU A 398 26.78 -18.06 -12.69
C GLU A 398 26.72 -16.86 -13.64
N ASP A 399 25.58 -16.16 -13.73
CA ASP A 399 25.42 -14.96 -14.56
C ASP A 399 26.23 -13.77 -14.03
N PHE A 400 26.72 -13.88 -12.79
CA PHE A 400 27.56 -12.89 -12.11
C PHE A 400 29.01 -13.36 -11.96
N ASN A 401 29.36 -14.49 -12.58
CA ASN A 401 30.75 -14.85 -12.76
C ASN A 401 31.31 -13.98 -13.88
N GLU A 402 32.28 -13.13 -13.57
CA GLU A 402 33.16 -12.58 -14.59
C GLU A 402 33.84 -13.76 -15.30
N LYS A 403 33.36 -14.08 -16.50
CA LYS A 403 34.21 -14.63 -17.54
C LYS A 403 34.54 -13.46 -18.46
N ASP A 404 35.79 -13.03 -18.31
CA ASP A 404 36.58 -12.06 -19.09
C ASP A 404 36.45 -10.57 -18.74
#